data_AF-A0A7J9WF07-F1
#
_entry.id   AF-A0A7J9WF07-F1
#
_cell.length_a   1.000
_cell.length_b   1.000
_cell.length_c   1.000
_cell.angle_alpha   90.00
_cell.angle_beta   90.00
_cell.angle_gamma   90.00
#
_symmetry.space_group_name_H-M   'P 1'
#
loop_
_entity.id
_entity.type
_entity.pdbx_description
1 polymer ?
#
loop_
_entity_poly.entity_id
_entity_poly.type
_entity_poly.pdbx_seq_one_letter_code
_entity_poly.pdbx_strand_id
1 'polypeptide(L)'
;MPRRGPRPALDVAYLSYYAGGVRVVEYGRKGLKEVGAFIDEGGSNFWGVEVHEMNGETYVLASDRDYGLYVLQYDPEPKGAGKGAR
;
A
#
# COMPACT_ATOMS: atom_id res chain seq x y z
N MET A 1 27.29 -6.86 3.81
CA MET A 1 25.82 -6.94 3.63
C MET A 1 25.37 -5.68 2.93
N PRO A 2 24.63 -5.74 1.81
CA PRO A 2 24.15 -4.52 1.15
C PRO A 2 23.11 -3.83 2.05
N ARG A 3 23.20 -2.50 2.15
CA ARG A 3 22.28 -1.69 2.96
C ARG A 3 20.89 -1.77 2.31
N ARG A 4 19.89 -2.25 3.05
CA ARG A 4 18.47 -2.14 2.64
C ARG A 4 18.17 -0.67 2.34
N GLY A 5 17.39 -0.43 1.29
CA GLY A 5 16.84 0.90 1.02
C GLY A 5 16.01 1.43 2.20
N PRO A 6 15.57 2.68 2.14
CA PRO A 6 14.73 3.24 3.20
C PRO A 6 13.44 2.41 3.29
N ARG A 7 13.32 1.60 4.36
CA ARG A 7 12.02 1.07 4.78
C ARG A 7 11.07 2.26 4.96
N PRO A 8 9.76 2.12 4.71
CA PRO A 8 8.81 3.07 5.28
C PRO A 8 9.17 3.27 6.75
N ALA A 9 9.24 4.51 7.22
CA ALA A 9 9.60 4.79 8.61
C ALA A 9 8.59 4.20 9.63
N LEU A 10 7.49 3.65 9.12
CA LEU A 10 6.36 3.09 9.84
C LEU A 10 6.31 1.58 9.65
N ASP A 11 6.02 0.86 10.74
CA ASP A 11 5.67 -0.56 10.74
C ASP A 11 4.31 -0.74 10.02
N VAL A 12 4.32 -0.81 8.69
CA VAL A 12 3.12 -0.96 7.84
C VAL A 12 3.05 -2.32 7.15
N ALA A 13 1.84 -2.86 7.06
CA ALA A 13 1.53 -4.08 6.32
C ALA A 13 0.43 -3.82 5.28
N TYR A 14 0.44 -4.62 4.22
CA TYR A 14 -0.53 -4.57 3.14
C TYR A 14 -1.35 -5.84 3.14
N LEU A 15 -2.67 -5.71 3.00
CA LEU A 15 -3.60 -6.83 3.04
C LEU A 15 -4.43 -6.84 1.75
N SER A 16 -4.58 -8.00 1.13
CA SER A 16 -5.66 -8.24 0.17
C SER A 16 -6.93 -8.58 0.93
N TYR A 17 -8.03 -7.90 0.61
CA TYR A 17 -9.30 -8.07 1.30
C TYR A 17 -10.50 -8.24 0.37
N TYR A 18 -10.31 -8.96 -0.74
CA TYR A 18 -11.34 -9.24 -1.75
C TYR A 18 -12.07 -7.97 -2.20
N ALA A 19 -13.41 -7.97 -2.11
CA ALA A 19 -14.28 -6.82 -2.34
C ALA A 19 -13.89 -5.57 -1.53
N GLY A 20 -13.23 -5.77 -0.38
CA GLY A 20 -12.74 -4.72 0.48
C GLY A 20 -11.44 -4.07 0.00
N GLY A 21 -10.85 -4.47 -1.13
CA GLY A 21 -9.70 -3.78 -1.69
C GLY A 21 -8.35 -4.19 -1.11
N VAL A 22 -7.33 -3.39 -1.41
CA VAL A 22 -6.04 -3.42 -0.70
C VAL A 22 -6.15 -2.54 0.53
N ARG A 23 -5.75 -3.06 1.69
CA ARG A 23 -5.71 -2.30 2.96
C ARG A 23 -4.28 -2.06 3.38
N VAL A 24 -4.03 -0.88 3.93
CA VAL A 24 -2.77 -0.51 4.57
C VAL A 24 -3.02 -0.40 6.06
N VAL A 25 -2.27 -1.17 6.84
CA VAL A 25 -2.37 -1.15 8.31
C VAL A 25 -1.03 -0.81 8.93
N GLU A 26 -1.03 0.11 9.88
CA GLU A 26 0.05 0.23 10.86
C GLU A 26 -0.08 -0.91 11.86
N TYR A 27 1.04 -1.55 12.21
CA TYR A 27 1.09 -2.60 13.21
C TYR A 27 2.08 -2.27 14.33
N GLY A 28 1.79 -2.73 15.53
CA GLY A 28 2.69 -2.58 16.67
C GLY A 28 2.16 -3.23 17.93
N ARG A 29 2.80 -2.95 19.07
CA ARG A 29 2.42 -3.54 20.37
C ARG A 29 0.99 -3.24 20.81
N LYS A 30 0.38 -2.19 20.27
CA LYS A 30 -1.00 -1.77 20.58
C LYS A 30 -2.04 -2.38 19.64
N GLY A 31 -1.63 -3.23 18.69
CA GLY A 31 -2.50 -3.86 17.70
C GLY A 31 -2.30 -3.31 16.29
N LEU A 32 -3.35 -3.44 15.48
CA LEU A 32 -3.40 -3.00 14.09
C LEU A 32 -4.30 -1.77 13.97
N LYS A 33 -3.92 -0.82 13.11
CA LYS A 33 -4.71 0.36 12.77
C LYS A 33 -4.71 0.54 11.26
N GLU A 34 -5.88 0.59 10.63
CA GLU A 34 -5.98 0.92 9.21
C GLU A 34 -5.59 2.40 8.98
N VAL A 35 -4.73 2.62 7.99
CA VAL A 35 -4.19 3.95 7.64
C VAL A 35 -4.30 4.25 6.15
N GLY A 36 -4.85 3.33 5.36
CA GLY A 36 -5.07 3.53 3.94
C GLY A 36 -5.86 2.38 3.32
N ALA A 37 -6.50 2.67 2.19
CA ALA A 37 -7.22 1.69 1.40
C ALA A 37 -7.17 2.07 -0.08
N PHE A 38 -7.23 1.06 -0.94
CA PHE A 38 -7.44 1.21 -2.37
C PHE A 38 -8.54 0.25 -2.82
N ILE A 39 -9.57 0.81 -3.44
CA ILE A 39 -10.66 0.10 -4.12
C ILE A 39 -10.80 0.78 -5.47
N ASP A 40 -10.75 0.00 -6.54
CA ASP A 40 -10.93 0.54 -7.89
C ASP A 40 -12.36 1.07 -8.10
N GLU A 41 -12.55 2.04 -9.00
CA GLU A 41 -13.86 2.64 -9.26
C GLU A 41 -14.90 1.61 -9.74
N GLY A 42 -14.47 0.57 -10.46
CA GLY A 42 -15.30 -0.55 -10.89
C GLY A 42 -15.57 -1.60 -9.80
N GLY A 43 -15.04 -1.39 -8.60
CA GLY A 43 -14.91 -2.41 -7.57
C GLY A 43 -13.65 -3.25 -7.75
N SER A 44 -13.25 -3.94 -6.69
CA SER A 44 -12.03 -4.76 -6.67
C SER A 44 -12.29 -6.13 -6.07
N ASN A 45 -11.51 -7.13 -6.45
CA ASN A 45 -11.53 -8.49 -5.93
C ASN A 45 -10.10 -9.02 -5.73
N PHE A 46 -9.33 -8.29 -4.90
CA PHE A 46 -7.93 -8.63 -4.64
C PHE A 46 -7.82 -9.87 -3.76
N TRP A 47 -7.11 -10.88 -4.26
CA TRP A 47 -6.86 -12.15 -3.56
C TRP A 47 -5.40 -12.35 -3.12
N GLY A 48 -4.51 -11.44 -3.51
CA GLY A 48 -3.09 -11.56 -3.24
C GLY A 48 -2.42 -10.19 -3.28
N VAL A 49 -1.48 -9.99 -2.36
CA VAL A 49 -0.59 -8.82 -2.32
C VAL A 49 0.83 -9.31 -2.08
N GLU A 50 1.78 -8.71 -2.79
CA GLU A 50 3.21 -8.91 -2.61
C GLU A 50 3.91 -7.55 -2.51
N VAL A 51 4.84 -7.43 -1.56
CA VAL A 51 5.70 -6.25 -1.45
C VAL A 51 6.96 -6.49 -2.26
N HIS A 52 7.24 -5.60 -3.20
CA HIS A 52 8.40 -5.69 -4.07
C HIS A 52 9.25 -4.42 -3.97
N GLU A 53 10.56 -4.57 -3.77
CA GLU A 53 11.50 -3.46 -3.77
C GLU A 53 12.27 -3.42 -5.10
N MET A 54 12.22 -2.29 -5.80
CA MET A 54 12.94 -2.10 -7.05
C MET A 54 13.46 -0.66 -7.16
N ASN A 55 14.74 -0.50 -7.49
CA ASN A 55 15.41 0.80 -7.65
C ASN A 55 15.31 1.72 -6.42
N GLY A 56 15.25 1.14 -5.21
CA GLY A 56 15.13 1.89 -3.96
C GLY A 56 13.70 2.30 -3.60
N GLU A 57 12.71 1.95 -4.43
CA GLU A 57 11.29 2.22 -4.21
C GLU A 57 10.56 0.95 -3.77
N THR A 58 9.54 1.11 -2.93
CA THR A 58 8.66 0.02 -2.51
C THR A 58 7.35 0.05 -3.30
N TYR A 59 7.00 -1.09 -3.89
CA TYR A 59 5.75 -1.31 -4.62
C TYR A 59 4.93 -2.40 -3.95
N VAL A 60 3.61 -2.28 -4.06
CA VAL A 60 2.64 -3.30 -3.68
C VAL A 60 2.03 -3.86 -4.95
N LEU A 61 2.34 -5.11 -5.24
CA LEU A 61 1.82 -5.87 -6.35
C LEU A 61 0.53 -6.55 -5.90
N ALA A 62 -0.62 -6.02 -6.32
CA ALA A 62 -1.93 -6.51 -5.91
C ALA A 62 -2.59 -7.25 -7.08
N SER A 63 -2.83 -8.56 -6.90
CA SER A 63 -3.50 -9.36 -7.91
C SER A 63 -5.00 -9.32 -7.68
N ASP A 64 -5.72 -8.85 -8.68
CA ASP A 64 -7.16 -8.83 -8.79
C ASP A 64 -7.63 -10.00 -9.66
N ARG A 65 -8.68 -10.69 -9.21
CA ARG A 65 -9.24 -11.83 -9.92
C ARG A 65 -9.84 -11.45 -11.28
N ASP A 66 -10.43 -10.27 -11.37
CA ASP A 66 -11.24 -9.83 -12.49
C ASP A 66 -10.43 -8.91 -13.43
N TYR A 67 -9.45 -8.19 -12.88
CA TYR A 67 -8.70 -7.14 -13.59
C TYR A 67 -7.18 -7.37 -13.69
N GLY A 68 -6.63 -8.44 -13.10
CA GLY A 68 -5.20 -8.76 -13.21
C GLY A 68 -4.32 -8.01 -12.21
N LEU A 69 -3.13 -7.57 -12.63
CA LEU A 69 -2.12 -7.02 -11.70
C LEU A 69 -2.21 -5.49 -11.59
N TYR A 70 -2.32 -5.01 -10.35
CA TYR A 70 -2.15 -3.61 -9.98
C TYR A 70 -0.78 -3.41 -9.35
N VAL A 71 -0.12 -2.31 -9.71
CA VAL A 71 1.14 -1.88 -9.11
C VAL A 71 0.88 -0.58 -8.36
N LEU A 72 0.87 -0.67 -7.03
CA LEU A 72 0.52 0.44 -6.16
C LEU A 72 1.77 0.94 -5.41
N GLN A 73 1.76 2.22 -5.06
CA GLN A 73 2.72 2.82 -4.16
C GLN A 73 1.96 3.50 -3.03
N TYR A 74 2.37 3.25 -1.79
CA TYR A 74 1.77 3.88 -0.62
C TYR A 74 2.48 5.19 -0.32
N ASP A 75 1.70 6.28 -0.35
CA ASP A 75 2.13 7.59 0.12
C ASP A 75 1.62 7.77 1.56
N PRO A 76 2.50 7.77 2.58
CA PRO A 76 2.10 7.97 3.96
C PRO A 76 1.66 9.40 4.24
N GLU A 77 1.92 10.35 3.34
CA GLU A 77 1.40 11.70 3.42
C GLU A 77 0.13 11.82 2.55
N PRO A 78 -1.01 12.26 3.12
CA PRO A 78 -2.18 12.53 2.29
C PRO A 78 -1.86 13.66 1.31
N LYS A 79 -2.15 13.45 0.01
CA LYS A 79 -2.09 14.52 -1.00
C LYS A 79 -3.11 15.61 -0.66
N GLY A 80 -2.64 16.59 0.11
CA GLY A 80 -3.42 17.69 0.69
C GLY A 80 -2.63 18.64 1.59
N ALA A 81 -1.39 18.31 1.96
CA ALA A 81 -0.45 19.23 2.64
C ALA A 81 0.41 20.05 1.66
N GLY A 82 -0.06 20.25 0.42
CA GLY A 82 0.54 21.17 -0.54
C GLY A 82 0.40 22.60 -0.05
N LYS A 83 1.53 23.20 0.35
CA LYS A 83 1.67 24.65 0.55
C LYS A 83 1.05 25.42 -0.62
N GLY A 84 0.41 26.53 -0.27
CA GLY A 84 -0.44 27.34 -1.15
C GLY A 84 0.12 27.62 -2.55
N ALA A 85 -0.83 27.70 -3.47
CA ALA A 85 -0.67 28.27 -4.79
C ALA A 85 0.12 29.58 -4.76
N ARG A 86 1.14 29.67 -5.62
CA ARG A 86 1.66 30.92 -6.16
C ARG A 86 1.84 30.73 -7.66
#